data_AF-A0A7V3X4Q6-F1
#
_entry.id   AF-A0A7V3X4Q6-F1
#
_cell.length_a   1.000
_cell.length_b   1.000
_cell.length_c   1.000
_cell.angle_alpha   90.00
_cell.angle_beta   90.00
_cell.angle_gamma   90.00
#
_symmetry.space_group_name_H-M   'P 1'
#
loop_
_entity.id
_entity.type
_entity.pdbx_description
1 polymer ?
#
loop_
_entity_poly.entity_id
_entity_poly.type
_entity_poly.pdbx_seq_one_letter_code
_entity_poly.pdbx_strand_id
1 'polypeptide(L)'
;KVETNIGRYGPYVLHTTVDEDGKEQKLYANIPDVEEVFTIGMNRAVEVLAEKKANGGGRGRTAAKPLKELGEHPTEGGPVNVMDGRYGPYVKWGKVNATLPKDVEPADVTMDMAVELITAKAAKKGGRKKATAKKKPTAKKS
;
A
#
# COMPACT_ATOMS: atom_id res chain seq x y z
N LYS A 1 25.18 -1.11 -8.71
CA LYS A 1 25.38 -2.58 -8.65
C LYS A 1 24.04 -3.27 -8.79
N VAL A 2 23.92 -4.29 -9.64
CA VAL A 2 22.69 -5.09 -9.80
C VAL A 2 22.98 -6.51 -9.33
N GLU A 3 22.12 -7.07 -8.49
CA GLU A 3 22.24 -8.42 -7.92
C GLU A 3 20.88 -9.12 -7.94
N THR A 4 20.87 -10.44 -8.05
CA THR A 4 19.66 -11.27 -7.95
C THR A 4 19.78 -12.19 -6.73
N ASN A 5 18.69 -12.36 -5.98
CA ASN A 5 18.70 -13.21 -4.79
C ASN A 5 17.27 -13.68 -4.44
N ILE A 6 17.16 -14.64 -3.53
CA ILE A 6 15.91 -15.17 -3.00
C ILE A 6 15.75 -14.71 -1.55
N GLY A 7 14.67 -13.99 -1.26
CA GLY A 7 14.40 -13.42 0.07
C GLY A 7 13.10 -13.95 0.69
N ARG A 8 12.78 -13.44 1.88
CA ARG A 8 11.54 -13.76 2.63
C ARG A 8 10.23 -13.52 1.87
N TYR A 9 10.28 -12.80 0.76
CA TYR A 9 9.12 -12.42 -0.07
C TYR A 9 9.24 -12.96 -1.50
N GLY A 10 10.10 -13.94 -1.73
CA GLY A 10 10.36 -14.52 -3.04
C GLY A 10 11.63 -13.98 -3.70
N PRO A 11 11.88 -14.38 -4.96
CA PRO A 11 13.03 -13.95 -5.75
C PRO A 11 12.94 -12.46 -6.10
N TYR A 12 14.08 -11.79 -6.19
CA TYR A 12 14.16 -10.35 -6.45
C TYR A 12 15.47 -9.92 -7.12
N VAL A 13 15.40 -8.78 -7.82
CA VAL A 13 16.54 -7.96 -8.27
C VAL A 13 16.75 -6.83 -7.28
N LEU A 14 18.00 -6.63 -6.85
CA LEU A 14 18.47 -5.50 -6.06
C LEU A 14 19.31 -4.59 -6.96
N HIS A 15 18.94 -3.32 -7.01
CA HIS A 15 19.79 -2.26 -7.55
C HIS A 15 20.27 -1.35 -6.43
N THR A 16 21.58 -1.34 -6.22
CA THR A 16 22.25 -0.44 -5.28
C THR A 16 22.93 0.68 -6.05
N THR A 17 22.48 1.92 -5.84
CA THR A 17 23.10 3.16 -6.34
C THR A 17 23.67 3.96 -5.20
N VAL A 18 24.59 4.87 -5.50
CA VAL A 18 25.16 5.80 -4.52
C VAL A 18 24.77 7.21 -4.95
N ASP A 19 24.17 7.96 -4.03
CA ASP A 19 23.84 9.38 -4.25
C ASP A 19 25.07 10.27 -4.25
N GLU A 20 24.90 11.53 -4.65
CA GLU A 20 25.94 12.57 -4.56
C GLU A 20 26.50 12.73 -3.14
N ASP A 21 25.68 12.47 -2.11
CA ASP A 21 26.07 12.45 -0.69
C ASP A 21 26.89 11.20 -0.28
N GLY A 22 27.15 10.26 -1.18
CA GLY A 22 27.78 8.98 -0.86
C GLY A 22 26.85 7.97 -0.17
N LYS A 23 25.54 8.23 -0.11
CA LYS A 23 24.55 7.34 0.52
C LYS A 23 24.09 6.26 -0.44
N GLU A 24 24.04 5.01 0.03
CA GLU A 24 23.48 3.91 -0.76
C GLU A 24 21.95 3.96 -0.82
N GLN A 25 21.40 3.98 -2.03
CA GLN A 25 19.98 3.72 -2.28
C GLN A 25 19.80 2.29 -2.80
N LYS A 26 18.83 1.57 -2.22
CA LYS A 26 18.53 0.18 -2.56
C LYS A 26 17.12 0.10 -3.14
N LEU A 27 17.01 -0.34 -4.38
CA LEU A 27 15.75 -0.63 -5.04
C LEU A 27 15.58 -2.14 -5.20
N TYR A 28 14.50 -2.68 -4.64
CA TYR A 28 14.16 -4.10 -4.71
C TYR A 28 12.97 -4.28 -5.65
N ALA A 29 13.12 -5.14 -6.65
CA ALA A 29 12.06 -5.51 -7.58
C ALA A 29 11.85 -7.04 -7.54
N ASN A 30 10.62 -7.48 -7.26
CA ASN A 30 10.29 -8.89 -7.17
C ASN A 30 10.19 -9.52 -8.56
N ILE A 31 10.69 -10.73 -8.69
CA ILE A 31 10.55 -11.57 -9.89
C ILE A 31 9.49 -12.64 -9.58
N PRO A 32 8.65 -13.08 -10.54
CA PRO A 32 7.64 -14.10 -10.28
C PRO A 32 8.23 -15.51 -10.15
N ASP A 33 9.27 -15.82 -10.92
CA ASP A 33 9.87 -17.15 -10.98
C ASP A 33 11.22 -17.20 -10.26
N VAL A 34 11.48 -18.32 -9.58
CA VAL A 34 12.73 -18.61 -8.90
C VAL A 34 13.84 -18.94 -9.91
N GLU A 35 13.52 -19.63 -11.01
CA GLU A 35 14.51 -19.99 -12.04
C GLU A 35 15.12 -18.76 -12.72
N GLU A 36 14.32 -17.69 -12.86
CA GLU A 36 14.77 -16.42 -13.44
C GLU A 36 15.90 -15.78 -12.61
N VAL A 37 16.06 -16.09 -11.32
CA VAL A 37 17.22 -15.62 -10.52
C VAL A 37 18.56 -16.06 -11.12
N PHE A 38 18.61 -17.24 -11.73
CA PHE A 38 19.83 -17.85 -12.27
C PHE A 38 20.08 -17.51 -13.74
N THR A 39 19.04 -17.15 -14.48
CA THR A 39 19.09 -16.96 -15.94
C THR A 39 18.88 -15.50 -16.37
N ILE A 40 18.43 -14.61 -15.48
CA ILE A 40 18.11 -13.23 -15.80
C ILE A 40 19.35 -12.45 -16.29
N GLY A 41 19.23 -11.89 -17.49
CA GLY A 41 20.23 -10.97 -18.06
C GLY A 41 20.02 -9.52 -17.60
N MET A 42 21.03 -8.66 -17.85
CA MET A 42 20.99 -7.24 -17.47
C MET A 42 19.77 -6.50 -18.03
N ASN A 43 19.40 -6.76 -19.29
CA ASN A 43 18.27 -6.09 -19.93
C ASN A 43 16.95 -6.37 -19.18
N ARG A 44 16.70 -7.63 -18.84
CA ARG A 44 15.52 -8.06 -18.09
C ARG A 44 15.55 -7.52 -16.65
N ALA A 45 16.71 -7.51 -16.02
CA ALA A 45 16.87 -6.93 -14.69
C ALA A 45 16.53 -5.43 -14.66
N VAL A 46 17.00 -4.67 -15.66
CA VAL A 46 16.68 -3.24 -15.81
C VAL A 46 15.19 -3.00 -16.05
N GLU A 47 14.56 -3.83 -16.88
CA GLU A 47 13.11 -3.78 -17.12
C GLU A 47 12.31 -3.96 -15.82
N VAL A 48 12.60 -5.03 -15.07
CA VAL A 48 11.93 -5.34 -13.79
C VAL A 48 12.14 -4.20 -12.76
N LEU A 49 13.33 -3.61 -12.72
CA LEU A 49 13.63 -2.45 -11.88
C LEU A 49 12.87 -1.19 -12.32
N ALA A 50 12.75 -0.95 -13.63
CA ALA A 50 12.01 0.17 -14.20
C ALA A 50 10.50 0.04 -13.92
N GLU A 51 9.93 -1.15 -14.13
CA GLU A 51 8.55 -1.47 -13.78
C GLU A 51 8.29 -1.21 -12.29
N LYS A 52 9.19 -1.63 -11.41
CA LYS A 52 9.05 -1.39 -9.97
C LYS A 52 9.09 0.09 -9.63
N LYS A 53 9.97 0.86 -10.29
CA LYS A 53 10.07 2.31 -10.11
C LYS A 53 8.81 3.03 -10.60
N ALA A 54 8.25 2.61 -11.73
CA ALA A 54 7.02 3.15 -12.31
C ALA A 54 5.78 2.83 -11.46
N ASN A 55 5.70 1.61 -10.93
CA ASN A 55 4.52 1.12 -10.18
C ASN A 55 4.52 1.49 -8.69
N GLY A 56 5.49 2.28 -8.23
CA GLY A 56 5.64 2.70 -6.84
C GLY A 56 6.18 1.58 -5.95
N GLY A 57 7.24 1.88 -5.20
CA GLY A 57 7.99 0.96 -4.33
C GLY A 57 7.24 0.40 -3.10
N GLY A 58 5.91 0.26 -3.17
CA GLY A 58 5.07 -0.32 -2.13
C GLY A 58 4.75 -1.78 -2.39
N ARG A 59 4.36 -2.46 -1.32
CA ARG A 59 3.95 -3.87 -1.26
C ARG A 59 2.62 -4.07 -2.01
N GLY A 60 2.69 -4.25 -3.32
CA GLY A 60 1.54 -4.57 -4.18
C GLY A 60 0.61 -3.37 -4.43
N ARG A 61 0.41 -3.08 -5.71
CA ARG A 61 -0.45 -2.02 -6.28
C ARG A 61 0.17 -0.62 -6.20
N THR A 62 0.56 -0.11 -7.36
CA THR A 62 0.34 1.30 -7.77
C THR A 62 -0.92 1.78 -7.07
N ALA A 63 -0.86 2.90 -6.34
CA ALA A 63 -2.00 3.41 -5.55
C ALA A 63 -3.30 3.18 -6.31
N ALA A 64 -4.09 2.18 -5.89
CA ALA A 64 -5.11 1.62 -6.75
C ALA A 64 -6.06 2.74 -7.13
N LYS A 65 -6.20 2.98 -8.44
CA LYS A 65 -7.14 3.98 -8.95
C LYS A 65 -8.51 3.68 -8.33
N PRO A 66 -9.21 4.67 -7.77
CA PRO A 66 -10.54 4.44 -7.21
C PRO A 66 -11.45 3.76 -8.23
N LEU A 67 -12.22 2.78 -7.79
CA LEU A 67 -13.28 2.17 -8.59
C LEU A 67 -14.39 3.20 -8.86
N LYS A 68 -14.66 4.05 -7.87
CA LYS A 68 -15.62 5.15 -7.96
C LYS A 68 -15.22 6.26 -7.00
N GLU A 69 -15.19 7.50 -7.47
CA GLU A 69 -15.00 8.69 -6.62
C GLU A 69 -16.39 9.25 -6.30
N LEU A 70 -16.72 9.39 -5.02
CA LEU A 70 -18.04 9.87 -4.60
C LEU A 70 -18.04 11.38 -4.30
N GLY A 71 -16.87 11.98 -4.12
CA GLY A 71 -16.72 13.41 -3.80
C GLY A 71 -16.38 13.63 -2.32
N GLU A 72 -16.84 14.74 -1.75
CA GLU A 72 -16.56 15.10 -0.35
C GLU A 72 -17.64 14.58 0.61
N HIS A 73 -17.21 14.18 1.80
CA HIS A 73 -18.13 13.74 2.85
C HIS A 73 -19.06 14.91 3.28
N PRO A 74 -20.39 14.71 3.32
CA PRO A 74 -21.34 15.81 3.47
C PRO A 74 -21.29 16.53 4.83
N THR A 75 -20.94 15.83 5.91
CA THR A 75 -20.88 16.42 7.27
C THR A 75 -19.47 16.73 7.77
N GLU A 76 -18.52 15.81 7.57
CA GLU A 76 -17.15 15.92 8.11
C GLU A 76 -16.10 16.33 7.06
N GLY A 77 -16.49 16.50 5.80
CA GLY A 77 -15.62 16.89 4.69
C GLY A 77 -14.60 15.83 4.28
N GLY A 78 -13.82 16.14 3.23
CA GLY A 78 -12.74 15.29 2.73
C GLY A 78 -13.21 14.15 1.81
N PRO A 79 -12.30 13.60 0.98
CA PRO A 79 -12.66 12.74 -0.14
C PRO A 79 -13.14 11.35 0.29
N VAL A 80 -14.23 10.91 -0.32
CA VAL A 80 -14.83 9.57 -0.17
C VAL A 80 -14.67 8.82 -1.49
N ASN A 81 -13.98 7.69 -1.44
CA ASN A 81 -13.64 6.89 -2.61
C ASN A 81 -13.95 5.41 -2.39
N VAL A 82 -14.46 4.74 -3.40
CA VAL A 82 -14.58 3.27 -3.44
C VAL A 82 -13.29 2.71 -4.05
N MET A 83 -12.66 1.76 -3.38
CA MET A 83 -11.38 1.17 -3.77
C MET A 83 -11.46 -0.34 -3.85
N ASP A 84 -10.67 -0.95 -4.74
CA ASP A 84 -10.44 -2.39 -4.74
C ASP A 84 -9.44 -2.79 -3.64
N GLY A 85 -9.83 -3.73 -2.79
CA GLY A 85 -9.05 -4.21 -1.66
C GLY A 85 -8.82 -5.72 -1.69
N ARG A 86 -7.84 -6.20 -0.92
CA ARG A 86 -7.53 -7.65 -0.80
C ARG A 86 -8.73 -8.49 -0.36
N TYR A 87 -9.61 -7.92 0.46
CA TYR A 87 -10.78 -8.60 1.02
C TYR A 87 -12.08 -8.24 0.29
N GLY A 88 -11.98 -7.62 -0.88
CA GLY A 88 -13.09 -7.08 -1.65
C GLY A 88 -13.15 -5.55 -1.63
N PRO A 89 -14.12 -4.97 -2.37
CA PRO A 89 -14.30 -3.54 -2.48
C PRO A 89 -14.61 -2.88 -1.13
N TYR A 90 -14.13 -1.66 -0.95
CA TYR A 90 -14.36 -0.90 0.28
C TYR A 90 -14.46 0.60 0.02
N VAL A 91 -15.24 1.29 0.86
CA VAL A 91 -15.27 2.74 0.95
C VAL A 91 -14.11 3.20 1.82
N LYS A 92 -13.34 4.16 1.32
CA LYS A 92 -12.26 4.85 2.02
C LYS A 92 -12.61 6.30 2.22
N TRP A 93 -12.51 6.74 3.47
CA TRP A 93 -12.61 8.14 3.85
C TRP A 93 -11.60 8.42 4.97
N GLY A 94 -10.60 9.26 4.68
CA GLY A 94 -9.49 9.54 5.59
C GLY A 94 -8.79 8.28 6.12
N LYS A 95 -8.99 7.98 7.42
CA LYS A 95 -8.43 6.81 8.13
C LYS A 95 -9.43 5.66 8.31
N VAL A 96 -10.66 5.82 7.83
CA VAL A 96 -11.73 4.83 7.91
C VAL A 96 -11.79 4.06 6.59
N ASN A 97 -11.80 2.73 6.70
CA ASN A 97 -11.99 1.82 5.58
C ASN A 97 -13.17 0.90 5.93
N ALA A 98 -14.27 1.05 5.22
CA ALA A 98 -15.50 0.29 5.41
C ALA A 98 -15.73 -0.64 4.22
N THR A 99 -15.63 -1.95 4.45
CA THR A 99 -15.85 -2.97 3.41
C THR A 99 -17.29 -2.95 2.93
N LEU A 100 -17.50 -3.03 1.61
CA LEU A 100 -18.83 -3.16 1.03
C LEU A 100 -19.44 -4.52 1.39
N PRO A 101 -20.77 -4.61 1.58
CA PRO A 101 -21.48 -5.88 1.59
C PRO A 101 -21.25 -6.64 0.28
N LYS A 102 -21.33 -7.97 0.31
CA LYS A 102 -21.10 -8.82 -0.87
C LYS A 102 -22.14 -8.62 -1.98
N ASP A 103 -23.32 -8.14 -1.59
CA ASP A 103 -24.47 -7.97 -2.48
C ASP A 103 -24.50 -6.58 -3.14
N VAL A 104 -23.51 -5.72 -2.86
CA VAL A 104 -23.44 -4.35 -3.38
C VAL A 104 -22.26 -4.23 -4.33
N GLU A 105 -22.55 -3.88 -5.59
CA GLU A 105 -21.50 -3.61 -6.57
C GLU A 105 -20.82 -2.26 -6.31
N PRO A 106 -19.50 -2.14 -6.55
CA PRO A 106 -18.76 -0.88 -6.36
C PRO A 106 -19.32 0.30 -7.17
N ALA A 107 -19.91 0.01 -8.32
CA ALA A 107 -20.48 1.01 -9.22
C ALA A 107 -21.77 1.62 -8.67
N ASP A 108 -22.55 0.87 -7.88
CA ASP A 108 -23.85 1.28 -7.38
C ASP A 108 -23.79 2.01 -6.04
N VAL A 109 -22.62 2.04 -5.39
CA VAL A 109 -22.45 2.74 -4.12
C VAL A 109 -22.78 4.22 -4.29
N THR A 110 -23.70 4.71 -3.47
CA THR A 110 -24.04 6.13 -3.35
C THR A 110 -23.31 6.78 -2.17
N MET A 111 -23.30 8.12 -2.13
CA MET A 111 -22.71 8.85 -1.01
C MET A 111 -23.39 8.49 0.33
N ASP A 112 -24.71 8.39 0.35
CA ASP A 112 -25.45 8.08 1.59
C ASP A 112 -25.08 6.70 2.14
N MET A 113 -25.05 5.68 1.28
CA MET A 113 -24.61 4.33 1.65
C MET A 113 -23.16 4.33 2.16
N ALA A 114 -22.29 5.12 1.52
CA ALA A 114 -20.90 5.23 1.93
C ALA A 114 -20.77 5.86 3.34
N VAL A 115 -21.52 6.92 3.62
CA VAL A 115 -21.55 7.59 4.93
C VAL A 115 -22.08 6.66 6.02
N GLU A 116 -23.13 5.88 5.74
CA GLU A 116 -23.65 4.88 6.68
C GLU A 116 -22.60 3.81 7.01
N LEU A 117 -21.94 3.25 5.99
CA LEU A 117 -20.88 2.25 6.16
C LEU A 117 -19.69 2.80 6.95
N ILE A 118 -19.27 4.03 6.66
CA ILE A 118 -18.20 4.74 7.37
C ILE A 118 -18.58 4.92 8.85
N THR A 119 -19.78 5.41 9.12
CA THR A 119 -20.28 5.69 10.48
C THR A 119 -20.38 4.41 11.29
N ALA A 120 -20.97 3.35 10.73
CA ALA A 120 -21.06 2.03 11.35
C ALA A 120 -19.67 1.46 11.66
N LYS A 121 -18.69 1.66 10.76
CA LYS A 121 -17.31 1.19 10.97
C LYS A 121 -16.57 2.02 12.01
N ALA A 122 -16.76 3.34 12.03
CA ALA A 122 -16.18 4.24 13.02
C ALA A 122 -16.69 3.93 14.42
N ALA A 123 -18.01 3.69 14.57
CA ALA A 123 -18.63 3.27 15.82
C ALA A 123 -18.04 1.94 16.33
N LYS A 124 -17.90 0.93 15.46
CA LYS A 124 -17.29 -0.36 15.82
C LYS A 124 -15.80 -0.25 16.18
N LYS A 125 -15.07 0.70 15.60
CA LYS A 125 -13.64 0.94 15.91
C LYS A 125 -13.44 1.65 17.26
N GLY A 126 -14.50 2.22 17.84
CA GLY A 126 -14.50 2.84 19.18
C GLY A 126 -14.14 1.89 20.34
N GLY A 127 -14.18 0.57 20.11
CA GLY A 127 -13.83 -0.44 21.12
C GLY A 127 -12.33 -0.68 21.35
N ARG A 128 -11.42 0.00 20.62
CA ARG A 128 -9.98 -0.13 20.89
C ARG A 128 -9.28 1.22 20.80
N LYS A 129 -9.44 2.03 21.85
CA LYS A 129 -8.46 3.06 22.21
C LYS A 129 -7.11 2.37 22.41
N LYS A 130 -6.29 2.32 21.36
CA LYS A 130 -4.87 1.99 21.50
C LYS A 130 -4.24 3.17 22.23
N ALA A 131 -4.09 3.02 23.54
CA ALA A 131 -3.28 3.90 24.36
C ALA A 131 -1.93 4.07 23.68
N THR A 132 -1.61 5.31 23.30
CA THR A 132 -0.27 5.71 22.90
C THR A 132 0.64 5.45 24.09
N ALA A 133 1.40 4.35 24.03
CA ALA A 133 2.47 4.07 24.95
C ALA A 133 3.47 5.23 24.87
N LYS A 134 3.49 6.08 25.91
CA LYS A 134 4.50 7.12 26.10
C LYS A 134 5.87 6.45 26.05
N LYS A 135 6.68 6.78 25.04
CA LYS A 135 8.09 6.39 25.02
C LYS A 135 8.79 7.05 26.21
N LYS A 136 9.26 6.24 27.15
CA LYS A 136 10.20 6.66 28.20
C LYS A 136 11.56 6.95 27.53
N PRO A 137 12.19 8.12 27.74
CA PRO A 137 13.53 8.37 27.22
C PRO A 137 14.54 7.49 27.96
N THR A 138 15.31 6.70 27.21
CA THR A 138 16.44 5.92 27.75
C THR A 138 17.63 6.85 27.95
N ALA A 139 18.07 6.96 29.20
CA ALA A 139 19.24 7.71 29.59
C ALA A 139 20.53 7.09 29.04
N LYS A 140 21.45 7.94 28.57
CA LYS A 140 22.85 7.62 28.30
C LYS A 140 23.59 7.37 29.63
N LYS A 141 24.41 6.32 29.66
CA LYS A 141 25.61 6.10 30.49
C LYS A 141 26.45 5.05 29.75
N SER A 142 27.77 5.04 29.74
CA SER A 142 28.86 5.93 30.15
C SER A 142 30.07 5.44 29.38
#